data_AF-M2XJ90-F1
#
_entry.id   AF-M2XJ90-F1
#
_cell.length_a   1.000
_cell.length_b   1.000
_cell.length_c   1.000
_cell.angle_alpha   90.00
_cell.angle_beta   90.00
_cell.angle_gamma   90.00
#
_symmetry.space_group_name_H-M   'P 1'
#
loop_
_entity.id
_entity.type
_entity.pdbx_description
1 polymer ?
#
loop_
_entity_poly.entity_id
_entity_poly.type
_entity_poly.pdbx_seq_one_letter_code
_entity_poly.pdbx_strand_id
1 'polypeptide(L)'
;MALVVATHSNLYRSRSRKQSNASSHRPRRPEVLCLGCDLYFNTYADMIYHVESMTCMSGLDTIAINSLAAQCRYHKDFVNPEARMELLNDSMDFPTHVDRPFWCPCCTRNFPRLSGLFEHCERHSSDRRHRSGSIRKLQEWLDDATSPK
;
A
#
# COMPACT_ATOMS: atom_id res chain seq x y z
N MET A 1 -12.38 -1.88 37.00
CA MET A 1 -12.48 -2.45 35.64
C MET A 1 -11.60 -1.64 34.73
N ALA A 2 -10.38 -2.13 34.46
CA ALA A 2 -9.45 -1.48 33.54
C ALA A 2 -9.44 -2.31 32.25
N LEU A 3 -10.09 -1.79 31.20
CA LEU A 3 -9.93 -2.34 29.86
C LEU A 3 -8.66 -1.73 29.27
N VAL A 4 -7.70 -2.61 29.00
CA VAL A 4 -6.38 -2.29 28.49
C VAL A 4 -6.54 -1.85 27.04
N VAL A 5 -6.14 -0.61 26.74
CA VAL A 5 -6.03 -0.08 25.37
C VAL A 5 -4.86 -0.81 24.70
N ALA A 6 -5.15 -1.74 23.80
CA ALA A 6 -4.13 -2.41 23.01
C ALA A 6 -3.66 -1.46 21.91
N THR A 7 -2.55 -0.77 22.17
CA THR A 7 -1.76 -0.07 21.15
C THR A 7 -1.28 -1.11 20.13
N HIS A 8 -1.73 -1.02 18.86
CA HIS A 8 -1.22 -1.84 17.75
C HIS A 8 0.27 -1.52 17.50
N SER A 9 1.13 -2.12 18.31
CA SER A 9 2.58 -2.03 18.20
C SER A 9 3.09 -3.24 17.42
N ASN A 10 3.53 -2.98 16.19
CA ASN A 10 4.57 -3.67 15.40
C ASN A 10 4.84 -5.14 15.74
N LEU A 11 4.23 -6.06 15.01
CA LEU A 11 4.68 -7.46 14.92
C LEU A 11 4.35 -8.05 13.54
N TYR A 12 5.18 -7.77 12.54
CA TYR A 12 5.06 -8.41 11.22
C TYR A 12 6.42 -8.96 10.77
N ARG A 13 6.90 -10.04 11.41
CA ARG A 13 7.61 -11.11 10.70
C ARG A 13 7.83 -12.41 11.49
N SER A 14 7.51 -13.55 10.86
CA SER A 14 8.24 -14.81 11.04
C SER A 14 8.45 -15.46 9.67
N ARG A 15 9.70 -15.78 9.32
CA ARG A 15 10.10 -16.22 7.97
C ARG A 15 9.85 -17.71 7.75
N SER A 16 9.16 -18.09 6.68
CA SER A 16 9.28 -19.43 6.10
C SER A 16 9.06 -19.41 4.59
N ARG A 17 9.97 -20.07 3.88
CA ARG A 17 10.15 -19.99 2.43
C ARG A 17 9.38 -21.13 1.75
N LYS A 18 8.44 -20.82 0.86
CA LYS A 18 7.88 -21.80 -0.10
C LYS A 18 7.98 -21.25 -1.53
N GLN A 19 8.62 -22.01 -2.40
CA GLN A 19 8.72 -21.76 -3.83
C GLN A 19 7.70 -22.62 -4.59
N SER A 20 7.05 -22.04 -5.58
CA SER A 20 6.23 -22.73 -6.58
C SER A 20 6.84 -22.55 -7.98
N ASN A 21 6.63 -23.55 -8.86
CA ASN A 21 7.31 -23.72 -10.16
C ASN A 21 6.41 -23.47 -11.40
N ALA A 22 7.07 -23.13 -12.52
CA ALA A 22 6.66 -23.11 -13.97
C ALA A 22 6.04 -21.79 -14.53
N SER A 23 6.25 -21.27 -15.78
CA SER A 23 6.79 -21.75 -17.08
C SER A 23 7.34 -20.61 -18.02
N SER A 24 8.23 -20.98 -18.95
CA SER A 24 8.81 -20.42 -20.22
C SER A 24 8.53 -19.04 -20.88
N HIS A 25 8.04 -18.00 -20.22
CA HIS A 25 8.48 -16.63 -20.58
C HIS A 25 9.64 -16.31 -19.64
N ARG A 26 10.79 -15.75 -20.06
CA ARG A 26 11.82 -15.35 -19.08
C ARG A 26 11.27 -14.13 -18.34
N PRO A 27 10.61 -14.28 -17.18
CA PRO A 27 9.92 -13.16 -16.55
C PRO A 27 11.02 -12.25 -16.01
N ARG A 28 10.78 -10.93 -15.96
CA ARG A 28 11.60 -10.09 -15.09
C ARG A 28 11.59 -10.73 -13.71
N ARG A 29 12.75 -10.83 -13.06
CA ARG A 29 12.79 -11.31 -11.67
C ARG A 29 11.91 -10.35 -10.86
N PRO A 30 10.92 -10.83 -10.11
CA PRO A 30 10.10 -9.94 -9.29
C PRO A 30 11.02 -9.31 -8.22
N GLU A 31 11.06 -7.98 -8.20
CA GLU A 31 12.00 -7.20 -7.37
C GLU A 31 11.33 -6.60 -6.13
N VAL A 32 9.99 -6.54 -6.12
CA VAL A 32 9.24 -5.92 -5.03
C VAL A 32 8.88 -6.99 -3.99
N LEU A 33 9.43 -6.87 -2.79
CA LEU A 33 9.07 -7.70 -1.64
C LEU A 33 7.77 -7.17 -1.01
N CYS A 34 6.89 -8.05 -0.56
CA CYS A 34 5.76 -7.64 0.27
C CYS A 34 6.20 -6.95 1.54
N LEU A 35 5.49 -5.89 1.92
CA LEU A 35 5.74 -5.13 3.15
C LEU A 35 5.56 -5.96 4.43
N GLY A 36 4.80 -7.06 4.38
CA GLY A 36 4.55 -7.90 5.55
C GLY A 36 5.02 -9.35 5.43
N CYS A 37 5.18 -9.90 4.23
CA CYS A 37 5.51 -11.31 4.02
C CYS A 37 6.71 -11.53 3.09
N ASP A 38 7.09 -12.79 2.86
CA ASP A 38 8.26 -13.16 2.05
C ASP A 38 7.92 -13.35 0.54
N LEU A 39 6.73 -12.93 0.09
CA LEU A 39 6.32 -13.01 -1.31
C LEU A 39 6.87 -11.84 -2.15
N TYR A 40 7.20 -12.15 -3.41
CA TYR A 40 7.76 -11.20 -4.37
C TYR A 40 6.78 -10.93 -5.51
N PHE A 41 6.76 -9.68 -5.99
CA PHE A 41 5.84 -9.18 -7.00
C PHE A 41 6.59 -8.43 -8.11
N ASN A 42 5.94 -8.30 -9.28
CA ASN A 42 6.51 -7.62 -10.43
C ASN A 42 6.44 -6.10 -10.31
N THR A 43 5.42 -5.60 -9.61
CA THR A 43 5.15 -4.16 -9.43
C THR A 43 4.78 -3.86 -7.98
N TYR A 44 4.82 -2.59 -7.61
CA TYR A 44 4.36 -2.18 -6.28
C TYR A 44 2.84 -2.28 -6.21
N ALA A 45 2.14 -1.99 -7.31
CA ALA A 45 0.70 -2.16 -7.42
C ALA A 45 0.24 -3.60 -7.13
N ASP A 46 0.91 -4.60 -7.72
CA ASP A 46 0.59 -6.03 -7.50
C ASP A 46 0.79 -6.43 -6.04
N MET A 47 1.84 -5.91 -5.40
CA MET A 47 2.13 -6.14 -3.99
C MET A 47 1.05 -5.52 -3.08
N ILE A 48 0.62 -4.29 -3.37
CA ILE A 48 -0.48 -3.65 -2.63
C ILE A 48 -1.80 -4.42 -2.85
N TYR A 49 -2.07 -4.88 -4.07
CA TYR A 49 -3.27 -5.67 -4.36
C TYR A 49 -3.27 -7.00 -3.58
N HIS A 50 -2.12 -7.65 -3.40
CA HIS A 50 -2.00 -8.82 -2.53
C HIS A 50 -2.42 -8.53 -1.08
N VAL A 51 -2.05 -7.36 -0.54
CA VAL A 51 -2.49 -6.90 0.78
C VAL A 51 -4.00 -6.61 0.80
N GLU A 52 -4.48 -5.84 -0.18
CA GLU A 52 -5.89 -5.41 -0.25
C GLU A 52 -6.89 -6.55 -0.55
N SER A 53 -6.41 -7.67 -1.09
CA SER A 53 -7.22 -8.87 -1.38
C SER A 53 -7.35 -9.81 -0.18
N MET A 54 -6.81 -9.43 1.00
CA MET A 54 -6.79 -10.27 2.21
C MET A 54 -6.08 -11.62 2.02
N THR A 55 -5.20 -11.71 1.02
CA THR A 55 -4.41 -12.92 0.74
C THR A 55 -3.05 -12.91 1.47
N CYS A 56 -2.68 -11.78 2.07
CA CYS A 56 -1.46 -11.64 2.87
C CYS A 56 -1.62 -12.29 4.25
N MET A 57 -0.80 -13.30 4.54
CA MET A 57 -0.84 -14.02 5.82
C MET A 57 -0.01 -13.34 6.93
N SER A 58 0.60 -12.19 6.68
CA SER A 58 1.41 -11.50 7.69
C SER A 58 0.58 -10.67 8.67
N GLY A 59 -0.74 -10.58 8.47
CA GLY A 59 -1.62 -9.67 9.20
C GLY A 59 -1.55 -8.21 8.73
N LEU A 60 -0.78 -7.91 7.69
CA LEU A 60 -0.88 -6.63 6.99
C LEU A 60 -2.10 -6.69 6.07
N ASP A 61 -3.06 -5.80 6.26
CA ASP A 61 -4.33 -5.76 5.55
C ASP A 61 -4.64 -4.37 4.96
N THR A 62 -5.82 -4.26 4.33
CA THR A 62 -6.33 -3.02 3.71
C THR A 62 -6.40 -1.87 4.70
N ILE A 63 -6.86 -2.11 5.93
CA ILE A 63 -7.05 -1.08 6.95
C ILE A 63 -5.68 -0.50 7.31
N ALA A 64 -4.72 -1.37 7.64
CA ALA A 64 -3.39 -0.96 8.05
C ALA A 64 -2.66 -0.17 6.95
N ILE A 65 -2.71 -0.64 5.69
CA ILE A 65 -1.99 0.02 4.61
C ILE A 65 -2.61 1.37 4.21
N ASN A 66 -3.94 1.49 4.31
CA ASN A 66 -4.65 2.74 4.10
C ASN A 66 -4.34 3.77 5.20
N SER A 67 -4.30 3.33 6.46
CA SER A 67 -3.89 4.16 7.59
C SER A 67 -2.46 4.64 7.44
N LEU A 68 -1.52 3.76 7.07
CA LEU A 68 -0.13 4.15 6.78
C LEU A 68 -0.02 5.17 5.65
N ALA A 69 -0.79 5.02 4.57
CA ALA A 69 -0.83 6.00 3.49
C ALA A 69 -1.37 7.36 3.95
N ALA A 70 -2.40 7.36 4.80
CA ALA A 70 -2.88 8.59 5.42
C ALA A 70 -1.83 9.18 6.39
N GLN A 71 -1.04 8.40 7.11
CA GLN A 71 0.00 8.93 8.00
C GLN A 71 1.18 9.59 7.26
N CYS A 72 1.40 9.24 5.98
CA CYS A 72 2.48 9.79 5.17
C CYS A 72 2.50 11.32 5.16
N ARG A 73 3.69 11.91 5.32
CA ARG A 73 3.88 13.38 5.29
C ARG A 73 3.30 14.05 4.03
N TYR A 74 3.31 13.33 2.90
CA TYR A 74 2.86 13.81 1.59
C TYR A 74 1.38 13.48 1.29
N HIS A 75 0.62 13.00 2.28
CA HIS A 75 -0.76 12.55 2.08
C HIS A 75 -1.64 13.56 1.34
N LYS A 76 -1.45 14.88 1.51
CA LYS A 76 -2.28 15.91 0.86
C LYS A 76 -2.21 15.85 -0.66
N ASP A 77 -1.17 15.25 -1.20
CA ASP A 77 -0.95 15.14 -2.63
C ASP A 77 -1.68 13.94 -3.25
N PHE A 78 -2.13 12.97 -2.44
CA PHE A 78 -2.73 11.73 -2.94
C PHE A 78 -3.91 11.18 -2.12
N VAL A 79 -4.26 11.79 -0.99
CA VAL A 79 -5.40 11.43 -0.14
C VAL A 79 -6.38 12.59 -0.09
N ASN A 80 -7.65 12.31 -0.39
CA ASN A 80 -8.75 13.24 -0.22
C ASN A 80 -8.85 13.68 1.26
N PRO A 81 -8.80 14.98 1.58
CA PRO A 81 -8.93 15.50 2.93
C PRO A 81 -10.17 15.02 3.68
N GLU A 82 -11.30 14.84 2.97
CA GLU A 82 -12.57 14.37 3.55
C GLU A 82 -12.46 12.92 4.02
N ALA A 83 -11.71 12.09 3.28
CA ALA A 83 -11.48 10.69 3.62
C ALA A 83 -10.43 10.47 4.70
N ARG A 84 -9.54 11.46 4.93
CA ARG A 84 -8.33 11.28 5.74
C ARG A 84 -8.62 10.74 7.14
N MET A 85 -9.58 11.34 7.83
CA MET A 85 -9.89 10.98 9.22
C MET A 85 -10.45 9.56 9.31
N GLU A 86 -11.22 9.13 8.31
CA GLU A 86 -11.75 7.77 8.24
C GLU A 86 -10.64 6.76 7.93
N LEU A 87 -9.71 7.07 7.02
CA LEU A 87 -8.56 6.21 6.73
C LEU A 87 -7.59 6.08 7.91
N LEU A 88 -7.49 7.10 8.77
CA LEU A 88 -6.68 7.05 10.00
C LEU A 88 -7.39 6.29 11.13
N ASN A 89 -8.70 6.11 11.03
CA ASN A 89 -9.44 5.32 11.97
C ASN A 89 -9.26 3.86 11.56
N ASP A 90 -8.39 3.12 12.26
CA ASP A 90 -8.00 1.72 12.02
C ASP A 90 -9.18 0.71 12.19
N SER A 91 -10.40 1.14 11.93
CA SER A 91 -11.65 0.39 12.04
C SER A 91 -12.31 0.13 10.69
N MET A 92 -11.94 0.88 9.64
CA MET A 92 -12.63 0.84 8.34
C MET A 92 -11.66 0.54 7.21
N ASP A 93 -12.02 -0.42 6.35
CA ASP A 93 -11.27 -0.73 5.13
C ASP A 93 -11.47 0.35 4.05
N PHE A 94 -12.61 1.04 4.09
CA PHE A 94 -13.01 2.05 3.13
C PHE A 94 -13.75 3.24 3.78
N PRO A 95 -13.50 4.49 3.34
CA PRO A 95 -14.24 5.66 3.81
C PRO A 95 -15.71 5.60 3.39
N THR A 96 -16.60 5.78 4.36
CA THR A 96 -18.06 5.76 4.20
C THR A 96 -18.59 6.91 3.36
N HIS A 97 -17.91 8.05 3.36
CA HIS A 97 -18.38 9.25 2.67
C HIS A 97 -17.61 9.58 1.38
N VAL A 98 -16.53 8.86 1.08
CA VAL A 98 -15.65 9.16 -0.06
C VAL A 98 -15.29 7.89 -0.82
N ASP A 99 -15.96 7.67 -1.95
CA ASP A 99 -15.81 6.47 -2.77
C ASP A 99 -14.42 6.29 -3.41
N ARG A 100 -13.69 7.39 -3.57
CA ARG A 100 -12.40 7.40 -4.26
C ARG A 100 -11.41 8.26 -3.51
N PRO A 101 -10.92 7.78 -2.36
CA PRO A 101 -10.15 8.62 -1.45
C PRO A 101 -8.73 8.89 -1.95
N PHE A 102 -8.28 8.20 -3.00
CA PHE A 102 -6.93 8.34 -3.52
C PHE A 102 -6.92 9.05 -4.87
N TRP A 103 -6.22 10.18 -5.00
CA TRP A 103 -6.07 10.88 -6.28
C TRP A 103 -4.64 10.81 -6.80
N CYS A 104 -4.50 10.89 -8.12
CA CYS A 104 -3.21 10.99 -8.75
C CYS A 104 -2.67 12.42 -8.64
N PRO A 105 -1.51 12.67 -8.03
CA PRO A 105 -0.91 14.00 -7.98
C PRO A 105 -0.49 14.58 -9.35
N CYS A 106 -0.45 13.78 -10.42
CA CYS A 106 -0.10 14.24 -11.77
C CYS A 106 -1.29 14.51 -12.69
N CYS A 107 -2.49 14.03 -12.35
CA CYS A 107 -3.67 14.20 -13.17
C CYS A 107 -4.94 14.31 -12.33
N THR A 108 -6.11 14.41 -12.94
CA THR A 108 -7.37 14.59 -12.19
C THR A 108 -8.07 13.28 -11.82
N ARG A 109 -7.42 12.12 -12.02
CA ARG A 109 -8.02 10.81 -11.74
C ARG A 109 -7.97 10.43 -10.26
N ASN A 110 -9.03 9.78 -9.81
CA ASN A 110 -9.18 9.25 -8.46
C ASN A 110 -9.54 7.76 -8.46
N PHE A 111 -9.21 7.09 -7.37
CA PHE A 111 -9.18 5.64 -7.25
C PHE A 111 -9.78 5.20 -5.91
N PRO A 112 -10.53 4.09 -5.89
CA PRO A 112 -11.09 3.52 -4.65
C PRO A 112 -10.04 2.78 -3.81
N ARG A 113 -8.88 2.46 -4.38
CA ARG A 113 -7.84 1.61 -3.78
C ARG A 113 -6.45 2.16 -4.03
N LEU A 114 -5.52 1.88 -3.12
CA LEU A 114 -4.11 2.26 -3.27
C LEU A 114 -3.46 1.50 -4.43
N SER A 115 -3.78 0.21 -4.59
CA SER A 115 -3.26 -0.58 -5.73
C SER A 115 -3.55 0.09 -7.07
N GLY A 116 -4.78 0.58 -7.27
CA GLY A 116 -5.18 1.28 -8.49
C GLY A 116 -4.46 2.62 -8.69
N LEU A 117 -4.19 3.37 -7.61
CA LEU A 117 -3.37 4.58 -7.69
C LEU A 117 -1.92 4.24 -8.09
N PHE A 118 -1.31 3.22 -7.49
CA PHE A 118 0.04 2.77 -7.83
C PHE A 118 0.13 2.27 -9.27
N GLU A 119 -0.79 1.40 -9.70
CA GLU A 119 -0.84 0.89 -11.08
C GLU A 119 -0.94 2.05 -12.08
N HIS A 120 -1.82 3.01 -11.80
CA HIS A 120 -1.96 4.20 -12.62
C HIS A 120 -0.65 5.01 -12.69
N CYS A 121 0.00 5.24 -11.55
CA CYS A 121 1.24 6.02 -11.48
C CYS A 121 2.45 5.29 -12.07
N GLU A 122 2.47 3.97 -12.07
CA GLU A 122 3.49 3.19 -12.77
C GLU A 122 3.40 3.36 -14.28
N ARG A 123 2.19 3.54 -14.85
CA ARG A 123 2.01 3.83 -16.27
C ARG A 123 2.44 5.25 -16.65
N HIS A 124 2.48 6.19 -15.70
CA HIS A 124 3.12 7.49 -15.94
C HIS A 124 4.63 7.37 -16.19
N SER A 125 5.26 6.24 -15.83
CA SER A 125 6.71 6.04 -16.00
C SER A 125 7.19 5.96 -17.46
N SER A 126 6.30 5.69 -18.42
CA SER A 126 6.66 5.77 -19.86
C SER A 126 6.75 7.20 -20.37
N ASP A 127 6.21 8.17 -19.61
CA ASP A 127 6.37 9.59 -19.87
C ASP A 127 7.33 10.17 -18.82
N ARG A 128 8.56 10.46 -19.25
CA ARG A 128 9.70 10.91 -18.42
C ARG A 128 9.42 12.13 -17.51
N ARG A 129 8.23 12.73 -17.58
CA ARG A 129 7.79 13.93 -16.86
C ARG A 129 6.83 13.67 -15.68
N HIS A 130 6.31 12.45 -15.48
CA HIS A 130 5.10 12.28 -14.65
C HIS A 130 5.15 11.26 -13.51
N ARG A 131 6.33 10.78 -13.06
CA ARG A 131 6.36 10.11 -11.74
C ARG A 131 6.22 11.20 -10.67
N SER A 132 5.01 11.39 -10.13
CA SER A 132 4.85 12.32 -9.02
C SER A 132 5.81 11.96 -7.89
N GLY A 133 6.62 12.94 -7.48
CA GLY A 133 7.54 12.78 -6.36
C GLY A 133 6.83 12.28 -5.10
N SER A 134 5.58 12.66 -4.88
CA SER A 134 4.81 12.26 -3.70
C SER A 134 4.42 10.79 -3.68
N ILE A 135 4.15 10.15 -4.82
CA ILE A 135 3.87 8.69 -4.88
C ILE A 135 5.13 7.88 -4.61
N ARG A 136 6.28 8.32 -5.15
CA ARG A 136 7.57 7.70 -4.80
C ARG A 136 7.87 7.87 -3.31
N LYS A 137 7.57 9.04 -2.74
CA LYS A 137 7.75 9.30 -1.31
C LYS A 137 6.80 8.47 -0.44
N LEU A 138 5.58 8.22 -0.90
CA LEU A 138 4.68 7.27 -0.25
C LEU A 138 5.27 5.86 -0.27
N GLN A 139 5.83 5.41 -1.40
CA GLN A 139 6.50 4.11 -1.48
C GLN A 139 7.63 3.98 -0.44
N GLU A 140 8.57 4.94 -0.44
CA GLU A 140 9.68 5.00 0.53
C GLU A 140 9.18 5.01 1.99
N TRP A 141 8.09 5.73 2.27
CA TRP A 141 7.46 5.76 3.59
C TRP A 141 6.87 4.42 4.01
N LEU A 142 6.16 3.72 3.11
CA LEU A 142 5.58 2.42 3.41
C LEU A 142 6.66 1.37 3.67
N ASP A 143 7.73 1.38 2.89
CA ASP A 143 8.89 0.50 3.08
C ASP A 143 9.54 0.74 4.47
N ASP A 144 9.71 2.00 4.88
CA ASP A 144 10.27 2.36 6.20
C ASP A 144 9.33 2.02 7.35
N ALA A 145 8.06 2.38 7.23
CA ALA A 145 7.06 2.20 8.28
C ALA A 145 6.76 0.71 8.58
N THR A 146 7.00 -0.17 7.61
CA THR A 146 6.80 -1.63 7.74
C THR A 146 8.11 -2.39 7.94
N SER A 147 9.24 -1.70 7.95
CA SER A 147 10.53 -2.32 8.26
C SER A 147 10.62 -2.70 9.75
N PRO A 148 11.13 -3.91 10.09
CA PRO A 148 11.33 -4.29 11.48
C PRO A 148 12.39 -3.39 12.13
N LYS A 149 12.08 -2.86 13.31
CA LYS A 149 13.02 -2.12 14.18
C LYS A 149 13.80 -3.06 15.09
#